data_AF-A0A399ZUS8-F1
#
_entry.id   AF-A0A399ZUS8-F1
#
_cell.length_a   1.000
_cell.length_b   1.000
_cell.length_c   1.000
_cell.angle_alpha   90.00
_cell.angle_beta   90.00
_cell.angle_gamma   90.00
#
_symmetry.space_group_name_H-M   'P 1'
#
loop_
_entity.id
_entity.type
_entity.pdbx_description
1 polymer ?
#
loop_
_entity_poly.entity_id
_entity_poly.type
_entity_poly.pdbx_seq_one_letter_code
_entity_poly.pdbx_strand_id
1 'polypeptide(L)' 'MSPVDHCGGFWGSSGNHVWQIAAHLERRGTPIGPLDCLIAAHALSLDAILVTHNEREFSRAPELKVENWV' A
#
# COMPACT_ATOMS: atom_id res chain seq x y z
N MET A 1 9.49 -13.88 10.57
CA MET A 1 8.13 -13.36 10.35
C MET A 1 8.31 -12.02 9.66
N SER A 2 8.06 -11.96 8.35
CA SER A 2 8.21 -10.72 7.59
C SER A 2 6.95 -9.85 7.73
N PRO A 3 7.05 -8.53 7.57
CA PRO A 3 5.90 -7.61 7.67
C PRO A 3 4.63 -8.00 6.87
N VAL A 4 4.72 -8.74 5.76
CA VAL A 4 3.59 -9.26 4.97
C VAL A 4 2.85 -10.39 5.65
N ASP A 5 3.51 -11.14 6.54
CA ASP A 5 2.84 -12.18 7.32
C ASP A 5 1.79 -11.55 8.25
N HIS A 6 2.03 -10.29 8.68
CA HIS A 6 1.08 -9.53 9.49
C HIS A 6 -0.06 -8.95 8.65
N CYS A 7 0.22 -8.52 7.42
CA CYS A 7 -0.79 -7.98 6.51
C CYS A 7 -1.72 -9.09 5.96
N GLY A 8 -1.16 -10.29 5.70
CA GLY A 8 -1.93 -11.46 5.25
C GLY A 8 -2.71 -12.18 6.35
N GLY A 9 -2.32 -12.02 7.62
CA GLY A 9 -2.92 -12.73 8.76
C GLY A 9 -4.29 -12.20 9.21
N PHE A 10 -4.57 -10.91 9.03
CA PHE A 10 -5.85 -10.30 9.46
C PHE A 10 -6.91 -10.28 8.34
N TRP A 11 -6.49 -10.31 7.07
CA TRP A 11 -7.37 -10.37 5.89
C TRP A 11 -6.99 -11.53 4.97
N GLY A 12 -6.93 -12.74 5.52
CA GLY A 12 -6.82 -13.95 4.72
C GLY A 12 -8.05 -14.07 3.82
N SER A 13 -7.83 -14.10 2.49
CA SER A 13 -8.83 -14.38 1.45
C SER A 13 -9.61 -13.20 0.82
N SER A 14 -9.01 -12.01 0.70
CA SER A 14 -9.55 -10.96 -0.19
C SER A 14 -8.57 -10.64 -1.31
N GLY A 15 -8.88 -11.04 -2.54
CA GLY A 15 -8.13 -10.76 -3.76
C GLY A 15 -8.17 -9.28 -4.19
N ASN A 16 -7.80 -8.36 -3.29
CA ASN A 16 -7.77 -6.91 -3.50
C ASN A 16 -6.31 -6.43 -3.58
N HIS A 17 -6.04 -5.43 -4.41
CA HIS A 17 -4.73 -4.91 -4.84
C HIS A 17 -3.67 -4.73 -3.71
N VAL A 18 -4.12 -4.57 -2.47
CA VAL A 18 -3.34 -4.43 -1.23
C VAL A 18 -2.26 -5.48 -1.07
N TRP A 19 -2.63 -6.76 -1.22
CA TRP A 19 -1.70 -7.87 -0.97
C TRP A 19 -0.61 -7.92 -2.05
N GLN A 20 -0.95 -7.57 -3.30
CA GLN A 20 0.01 -7.49 -4.39
C GLN A 20 1.02 -6.36 -4.17
N ILE A 21 0.57 -5.21 -3.65
CA ILE A 21 1.43 -4.06 -3.34
C ILE A 21 2.38 -4.38 -2.19
N ALA A 22 1.86 -4.91 -1.08
CA ALA A 22 2.68 -5.29 0.06
C ALA A 22 3.73 -6.36 -0.32
N ALA A 23 3.31 -7.40 -1.06
CA ALA A 23 4.22 -8.43 -1.54
C ALA A 23 5.27 -7.89 -2.54
N HIS A 24 4.89 -6.95 -3.40
CA HIS A 24 5.82 -6.31 -4.34
C HIS A 24 6.89 -5.48 -3.63
N LEU A 25 6.47 -4.70 -2.61
CA LEU A 25 7.35 -3.82 -1.84
C LEU A 25 8.30 -4.58 -0.92
N GLU A 26 7.84 -5.68 -0.33
CA GLU A 26 8.71 -6.56 0.44
C GLU A 26 9.78 -7.23 -0.40
N ARG A 27 9.43 -7.72 -1.59
CA ARG A 27 10.42 -8.29 -2.53
C ARG A 27 11.49 -7.27 -2.92
N ARG A 28 11.19 -5.98 -2.83
CA ARG A 28 12.10 -4.86 -3.09
C ARG A 28 12.80 -4.33 -1.82
N GLY A 29 12.59 -4.93 -0.66
CA GLY A 29 13.21 -4.53 0.60
C GLY A 29 12.77 -3.16 1.12
N THR A 30 11.64 -2.63 0.63
CA THR A 30 11.10 -1.31 1.01
C THR A 30 9.64 -1.40 1.44
N PRO A 31 9.34 -2.15 2.52
CA PRO A 31 7.96 -2.31 2.98
C PRO A 31 7.36 -0.95 3.33
N ILE A 32 6.12 -0.73 2.91
CA ILE A 32 5.26 0.36 3.39
C ILE A 32 4.64 -0.09 4.72
N GLY A 33 4.42 0.85 5.64
CA GLY A 33 3.78 0.56 6.91
C GLY A 33 2.41 -0.15 6.76
N PRO A 34 1.98 -0.98 7.72
CA PRO A 34 0.73 -1.74 7.60
C PRO A 34 -0.50 -0.84 7.46
N LEU A 35 -0.51 0.34 8.11
CA LEU A 35 -1.58 1.32 7.97
C LEU A 35 -1.57 1.99 6.59
N ASP A 36 -0.40 2.36 6.10
CA ASP A 36 -0.23 3.00 4.79
C ASP A 36 -0.61 2.05 3.64
N CYS A 37 -0.37 0.74 3.81
CA CYS A 37 -0.92 -0.28 2.92
C CYS A 37 -2.45 -0.25 2.87
N LEU A 38 -3.15 -0.06 4.00
CA LEU A 38 -4.61 0.06 4.03
C LEU A 38 -5.11 1.37 3.40
N ILE A 39 -4.36 2.47 3.56
CA ILE A 39 -4.68 3.75 2.92
C ILE A 39 -4.54 3.62 1.39
N ALA A 40 -3.42 3.08 0.91
CA ALA A 40 -3.16 2.85 -0.52
C ALA A 40 -4.20 1.90 -1.12
N ALA A 41 -4.54 0.84 -0.42
CA ALA A 41 -5.60 -0.10 -0.77
C ALA A 41 -6.94 0.58 -1.00
N HIS A 42 -7.34 1.41 -0.04
CA HIS A 42 -8.62 2.09 -0.09
C HIS A 42 -8.68 3.06 -1.26
N ALA A 43 -7.63 3.87 -1.46
CA ALA A 43 -7.53 4.78 -2.59
C ALA A 43 -7.60 4.05 -3.94
N LEU A 44 -6.90 2.93 -4.08
CA LEU A 44 -6.94 2.11 -5.30
C LEU A 44 -8.30 1.46 -5.55
N SER A 45 -8.99 0.99 -4.50
CA SER A 45 -10.34 0.42 -4.64
C SER A 45 -11.37 1.43 -5.16
N LEU A 46 -11.08 2.72 -4.98
CA LEU A 46 -11.92 3.82 -5.41
C LEU A 46 -11.41 4.51 -6.68
N ASP A 47 -10.30 4.05 -7.27
CA ASP A 47 -9.53 4.75 -8.32
C ASP A 47 -9.29 6.25 -7.98
N ALA A 48 -9.06 6.53 -6.71
CA ALA A 48 -8.93 7.88 -6.17
C ALA A 48 -7.47 8.36 -6.13
N ILE A 49 -7.29 9.68 -6.09
CA ILE A 49 -5.98 10.33 -5.87
C ILE A 49 -5.76 10.47 -4.37
N LEU A 50 -4.66 9.92 -3.86
CA LEU A 50 -4.24 10.07 -2.47
C LEU A 50 -3.46 11.38 -2.32
N VAL A 51 -4.03 12.33 -1.59
CA VAL A 51 -3.34 13.57 -1.22
C VAL A 51 -2.56 13.34 0.08
N THR A 52 -1.24 13.48 0.06
CA THR A 52 -0.38 13.24 1.23
C THR A 52 0.94 14.02 1.16
N HIS A 53 1.43 14.48 2.31
CA HIS A 53 2.76 15.08 2.44
C HIS A 53 3.88 14.02 2.44
N ASN A 54 3.54 12.73 2.59
CA ASN A 54 4.51 11.63 2.59
C ASN A 54 4.61 10.93 1.22
N GLU A 55 4.70 11.73 0.14
CA GLU A 55 4.73 11.24 -1.25
C GLU A 55 5.80 10.16 -1.48
N ARG A 56 6.96 10.27 -0.82
CA ARG A 56 8.09 9.32 -0.97
C ARG A 56 7.72 7.89 -0.56
N GLU A 57 6.83 7.73 0.42
CA GLU A 57 6.41 6.42 0.89
C GLU A 57 5.34 5.82 -0.02
N PHE A 58 4.33 6.62 -0.36
CA PHE A 58 3.19 6.19 -1.17
C PHE A 58 3.50 6.04 -2.67
N SER A 59 4.45 6.80 -3.20
CA SER A 59 4.94 6.65 -4.60
C SER A 59 5.56 5.28 -4.90
N ARG A 60 5.87 4.48 -3.87
CA ARG A 60 6.36 3.11 -4.03
C ARG A 60 5.23 2.13 -4.35
N ALA A 61 3.99 2.46 -4.00
CA ALA A 61 2.83 1.65 -4.32
C ALA A 61 2.52 1.76 -5.83
N PRO A 62 2.62 0.66 -6.61
CA PRO A 62 2.28 0.70 -8.02
C PRO A 62 0.80 1.07 -8.20
N GLU A 63 0.51 1.79 -9.29
CA GLU A 63 -0.85 2.21 -9.70
C GLU A 63 -1.54 3.24 -8.79
N LEU A 64 -0.95 3.58 -7.64
CA LEU A 64 -1.49 4.60 -6.75
C LEU A 64 -1.20 6.00 -7.31
N LYS A 65 -2.26 6.77 -7.55
CA LYS A 65 -2.17 8.20 -7.89
C LYS A 65 -1.94 8.98 -6.61
N VAL A 66 -0.87 9.76 -6.55
CA VAL A 66 -0.48 10.54 -5.36
C VAL A 66 -0.30 11.99 -5.75
N GLU A 67 -0.81 12.90 -4.92
CA GLU A 67 -0.55 14.34 -5.03
C GLU A 67 -0.03 14.89 -3.69
N ASN A 68 0.87 15.87 -3.77
CA ASN A 68 1.28 16.68 -2.63
C ASN A 68 0.83 18.13 -2.87
N TRP A 69 0.13 18.72 -1.90
CA TRP A 69 -0.42 20.08 -1.96
C TRP A 69 0.34 21.08 -1.08
N VAL A 70 1.45 20.66 -0.46
CA VAL A 70 2.28 21.45 0.43
C VAL A 70 3.64 21.72 -0.19
#